data_AF-A0A0J9TNW9-F1
#
_entry.id   AF-A0A0J9TNW9-F1
#
_cell.length_a   1.000
_cell.length_b   1.000
_cell.length_c   1.000
_cell.angle_alpha   90.00
_cell.angle_beta   90.00
_cell.angle_gamma   90.00
#
_symmetry.space_group_name_H-M   'P 1'
#
loop_
_entity.id
_entity.type
_entity.pdbx_description
1 polymer ?
#
loop_
_entity_poly.entity_id
_entity_poly.type
_entity_poly.pdbx_seq_one_letter_code
_entity_poly.pdbx_strand_id
1 'polypeptide(L)'
;MISIVHQFFQYCNGYKYNWKLSLFMEEFINEYYNKDKSKYQKKFQECKSIPNLNPYCELYNKWSVEYKNNCSLIEKNSDRYIEQQKKYIEKWSPLDLFILKAKSVFKDFDAMSRNLSTIMSTMVAIILCFFFLYKVHKNYI
;
A
#
# COMPACT_ATOMS: atom_id res chain seq x y z
N MET A 1 13.98 7.71 -6.71
CA MET A 1 14.65 6.71 -5.83
C MET A 1 14.51 7.09 -4.36
N ILE A 2 15.32 8.00 -3.78
CA ILE A 2 15.20 8.36 -2.35
C ILE A 2 13.79 8.84 -1.98
N SER A 3 13.20 9.72 -2.80
CA SER A 3 11.81 10.18 -2.61
C SER A 3 10.77 9.04 -2.62
N ILE A 4 10.99 7.98 -3.40
CA ILE A 4 10.05 6.84 -3.48
C ILE A 4 10.14 6.00 -2.21
N VAL A 5 11.35 5.74 -1.72
CA VAL A 5 11.50 5.04 -0.43
C VAL A 5 10.95 5.89 0.71
N HIS A 6 11.08 7.22 0.64
CA HIS A 6 10.46 8.12 1.60
C HIS A 6 8.94 8.03 1.62
N GLN A 7 8.29 8.09 0.45
CA GLN A 7 6.85 7.88 0.33
C GLN A 7 6.43 6.49 0.83
N PHE A 8 7.25 5.48 0.57
CA PHE A 8 7.04 4.13 1.09
C PHE A 8 7.00 4.10 2.63
N PHE A 9 7.94 4.73 3.34
CA PHE A 9 7.89 4.79 4.81
C PHE A 9 6.73 5.63 5.33
N GLN A 10 6.42 6.75 4.68
CA GLN A 10 5.25 7.56 5.04
C GLN A 10 3.97 6.73 4.95
N TYR A 11 3.81 5.96 3.86
CA TYR A 11 2.70 5.04 3.69
C TYR A 11 2.68 3.96 4.77
N CYS A 12 3.81 3.27 4.99
CA CYS A 12 3.88 2.21 6.00
C CYS A 12 3.54 2.72 7.40
N ASN A 13 3.97 3.93 7.77
CA ASN A 13 3.67 4.52 9.06
C ASN A 13 2.17 4.90 9.18
N GLY A 14 1.60 5.50 8.15
CA GLY A 14 0.17 5.84 8.11
C GLY A 14 -0.75 4.61 8.14
N TYR A 15 -0.27 3.48 7.62
CA TYR A 15 -1.02 2.22 7.52
C TYR A 15 -0.47 1.12 8.43
N LYS A 16 0.29 1.44 9.48
CA LYS A 16 0.97 0.46 10.36
C LYS A 16 0.05 -0.59 11.01
N TYR A 17 -1.24 -0.28 11.08
CA TYR A 17 -2.30 -1.14 11.62
C TYR A 17 -3.07 -1.92 10.54
N ASN A 18 -2.68 -1.81 9.27
CA ASN A 18 -3.31 -2.54 8.18
C ASN A 18 -2.69 -3.93 8.09
N TRP A 19 -3.52 -4.97 8.19
CA TRP A 19 -3.09 -6.36 8.12
C TRP A 19 -2.51 -6.73 6.73
N LYS A 20 -2.90 -6.01 5.67
CA LYS A 20 -2.33 -6.16 4.31
C LYS A 20 -1.01 -5.41 4.12
N LEU A 21 -0.54 -4.65 5.10
CA LEU A 21 0.68 -3.84 4.95
C LEU A 21 1.91 -4.72 4.68
N SER A 22 2.00 -5.89 5.32
CA SER A 22 3.13 -6.82 5.11
C SER A 22 3.23 -7.29 3.65
N LEU A 23 2.12 -7.54 2.98
CA LEU A 23 2.08 -7.91 1.55
C LEU A 23 2.58 -6.77 0.66
N PHE A 24 2.11 -5.54 0.92
CA PHE A 24 2.58 -4.36 0.20
C PHE A 24 4.09 -4.12 0.41
N MET A 25 4.57 -4.28 1.64
CA MET A 25 6.00 -4.15 1.97
C MET A 25 6.84 -5.20 1.24
N GLU A 26 6.36 -6.43 1.18
CA GLU A 26 7.02 -7.53 0.49
C GLU A 26 7.11 -7.28 -1.02
N GLU A 27 6.02 -6.86 -1.65
CA GLU A 27 6.00 -6.48 -3.06
C GLU A 27 6.95 -5.33 -3.36
N PHE A 28 6.89 -4.24 -2.58
CA PHE A 28 7.79 -3.10 -2.75
C PHE A 28 9.27 -3.50 -2.60
N ILE A 29 9.59 -4.30 -1.59
CA ILE A 29 10.98 -4.69 -1.33
C ILE A 29 11.50 -5.61 -2.44
N ASN A 30 10.74 -6.62 -2.84
CA ASN A 30 11.18 -7.61 -3.81
C ASN A 30 11.19 -7.05 -5.23
N GLU A 31 10.12 -6.36 -5.63
CA GLU A 31 9.95 -5.93 -7.01
C GLU A 31 10.61 -4.60 -7.33
N TYR A 32 10.87 -3.77 -6.31
CA TYR A 32 11.39 -2.42 -6.52
C TYR A 32 12.72 -2.16 -5.79
N TYR A 33 12.78 -2.32 -4.47
CA TYR A 33 13.98 -1.96 -3.70
C TYR A 33 15.17 -2.88 -4.02
N ASN A 34 14.95 -4.20 -4.04
CA ASN A 34 16.01 -5.20 -4.21
C ASN A 34 16.64 -5.14 -5.62
N LYS A 35 15.86 -4.85 -6.66
CA LYS A 35 16.37 -4.70 -8.04
C LYS A 35 17.42 -3.60 -8.17
N ASP A 36 17.29 -2.53 -7.37
CA ASP A 36 18.18 -1.37 -7.39
C ASP A 36 18.99 -1.21 -6.09
N LYS A 37 19.12 -2.27 -5.29
CA LYS A 37 19.70 -2.23 -3.93
C LYS A 37 21.08 -1.57 -3.87
N SER A 38 21.96 -1.89 -4.82
CA SER A 38 23.31 -1.32 -4.89
C SER A 38 23.29 0.20 -5.12
N LYS A 39 22.37 0.70 -5.96
CA LYS A 39 22.18 2.14 -6.19
C LYS A 39 21.64 2.83 -4.96
N TYR A 40 20.72 2.20 -4.23
CA TYR A 40 20.22 2.73 -2.95
C TYR A 40 21.34 2.82 -1.91
N GLN A 41 22.11 1.76 -1.73
CA GLN A 41 23.23 1.73 -0.79
C GLN A 41 24.26 2.81 -1.09
N LYS A 42 24.60 3.02 -2.36
CA LYS A 42 25.51 4.09 -2.78
C LYS A 42 24.96 5.46 -2.39
N LYS A 43 23.70 5.74 -2.70
CA LYS A 43 23.06 7.03 -2.34
C LYS A 43 22.96 7.24 -0.83
N PHE A 44 22.68 6.18 -0.06
CA PHE A 44 22.66 6.27 1.40
C PHE A 44 24.06 6.55 1.97
N GLN A 45 25.10 5.91 1.43
CA GLN A 45 26.48 6.22 1.83
C GLN A 45 26.88 7.65 1.46
N GLU A 46 26.58 8.10 0.24
CA GLU A 46 26.84 9.47 -0.20
C GLU A 46 26.24 10.49 0.78
N CYS A 47 24.97 10.30 1.16
CA CYS A 47 24.31 11.21 2.10
C CYS A 47 24.80 11.10 3.55
N LYS A 48 25.33 9.95 3.98
CA LYS A 48 25.96 9.82 5.30
C LYS A 48 27.34 10.46 5.36
N SER A 49 28.12 10.33 4.29
CA SER A 49 29.48 10.86 4.21
C SER A 49 29.49 12.36 3.96
N ILE A 50 28.61 12.85 3.09
CA ILE A 50 28.54 14.28 2.73
C ILE A 50 27.05 14.70 2.72
N PRO A 51 26.52 15.14 3.88
CA PRO A 51 25.09 15.38 4.09
C PRO A 51 24.44 16.37 3.11
N ASN A 52 25.23 17.27 2.53
CA ASN A 52 24.75 18.36 1.67
C ASN A 52 25.27 18.24 0.23
N LEU A 53 25.80 17.08 -0.18
CA LEU A 53 26.36 16.90 -1.52
C LEU A 53 25.29 17.00 -2.62
N ASN A 54 24.10 16.48 -2.34
CA ASN A 54 23.01 16.41 -3.30
C ASN A 54 21.67 16.80 -2.65
N PRO A 55 20.72 17.39 -3.41
CA PRO A 55 19.40 17.76 -2.88
C PRO A 55 18.62 16.60 -2.26
N TYR A 56 18.82 15.37 -2.76
CA TYR A 56 18.18 14.19 -2.18
C TYR A 56 18.72 13.81 -0.81
N CYS A 57 19.88 14.34 -0.40
CA CYS A 57 20.44 14.08 0.92
C CYS A 57 19.74 14.85 2.04
N GLU A 58 19.16 16.01 1.74
CA GLU A 58 18.31 16.72 2.71
C GLU A 58 17.07 15.88 3.05
N LEU A 59 16.40 15.37 2.01
CA LEU A 59 15.29 14.44 2.18
C LEU A 59 15.77 13.18 2.92
N TYR A 60 16.99 12.71 2.60
CA TYR A 60 17.58 11.55 3.26
C TYR A 60 17.88 11.76 4.77
N ASN A 61 18.27 12.96 5.16
CA ASN A 61 18.61 13.27 6.54
C ASN A 61 17.33 13.40 7.38
N LYS A 62 16.28 13.99 6.80
CA LYS A 62 15.00 14.17 7.49
C LYS A 62 14.34 12.84 7.87
N TRP A 63 14.07 11.99 6.89
CA TRP A 63 13.40 10.70 7.10
C TRP A 63 14.30 9.66 7.82
N SER A 64 15.63 9.74 7.75
CA SER A 64 16.51 8.82 8.49
C SER A 64 16.48 9.10 9.99
N VAL A 65 16.14 10.32 10.39
CA VAL A 65 15.84 10.67 11.78
C VAL A 65 14.42 10.22 12.15
N GLU A 66 13.41 10.59 11.34
CA GLU A 66 11.99 10.30 11.60
C GLU A 66 11.69 8.79 11.67
N TYR A 67 12.31 8.00 10.79
CA TYR A 67 12.11 6.57 10.65
C TYR A 67 13.37 5.76 11.00
N LYS A 68 14.21 6.26 11.91
CA LYS A 68 15.55 5.70 12.23
C LYS A 68 15.61 4.17 12.30
N ASN A 69 14.68 3.54 13.01
CA ASN A 69 14.66 2.08 13.14
C ASN A 69 14.35 1.39 11.80
N ASN A 70 13.33 1.87 11.08
CA ASN A 70 12.90 1.31 9.81
C ASN A 70 13.96 1.52 8.71
N CYS A 71 14.56 2.72 8.66
CA CYS A 71 15.67 3.04 7.77
C CYS A 71 16.89 2.16 8.07
N SER A 72 17.27 1.99 9.35
CA SER A 72 18.37 1.08 9.70
C SER A 72 18.06 -0.38 9.33
N LEU A 73 16.80 -0.81 9.42
CA LEU A 73 16.40 -2.16 9.09
C LEU A 73 16.45 -2.41 7.59
N ILE A 74 15.86 -1.54 6.77
CA ILE A 74 15.88 -1.71 5.30
C ILE A 74 17.30 -1.67 4.73
N GLU A 75 18.18 -0.86 5.33
CA GLU A 75 19.59 -0.73 4.91
C GLU A 75 20.40 -1.98 5.25
N LYS A 76 20.21 -2.54 6.46
CA LYS A 76 20.96 -3.70 6.95
C LYS A 76 20.40 -5.01 6.42
N ASN A 77 19.08 -5.17 6.48
CA ASN A 77 18.35 -6.37 6.08
C ASN A 77 16.87 -6.04 5.82
N SER A 78 16.55 -5.83 4.55
CA SER A 78 15.18 -5.58 4.06
C SER A 78 14.20 -6.68 4.44
N ASP A 79 14.64 -7.93 4.50
CA ASP A 79 13.76 -9.07 4.78
C ASP A 79 13.34 -9.08 6.26
N ARG A 80 14.26 -8.71 7.16
CA ARG A 80 13.95 -8.48 8.58
C ARG A 80 12.96 -7.36 8.79
N TYR A 81 12.91 -6.37 7.90
CA TYR A 81 11.94 -5.29 8.01
C TYR A 81 10.51 -5.79 7.76
N ILE A 82 10.32 -6.69 6.78
CA ILE A 82 9.04 -7.36 6.52
C ILE A 82 8.66 -8.27 7.69
N GLU A 83 9.62 -9.05 8.20
CA GLU A 83 9.40 -10.00 9.29
C GLU A 83 8.94 -9.31 10.58
N GLN A 84 9.52 -8.14 10.89
CA GLN A 84 9.07 -7.35 12.05
C GLN A 84 7.62 -6.90 11.93
N GLN A 85 7.17 -6.51 10.75
CA GLN A 85 5.77 -6.12 10.53
C GLN A 85 4.83 -7.33 10.65
N LYS A 86 5.22 -8.49 10.11
CA LYS A 86 4.45 -9.75 10.25
C LYS A 86 4.31 -10.12 11.74
N LYS A 87 5.42 -10.13 12.48
CA LYS A 87 5.43 -10.38 13.93
C LYS A 87 4.65 -9.35 14.74
N TYR A 88 4.64 -8.09 14.30
CA TYR A 88 3.86 -7.05 14.96
C TYR A 88 2.36 -7.38 14.91
N ILE A 89 1.85 -7.81 13.75
CA ILE A 89 0.45 -8.21 13.57
C ILE A 89 0.14 -9.53 14.30
N GLU A 90 1.05 -10.51 14.26
CA GLU A 90 0.87 -11.81 14.94
C GLU A 90 0.76 -11.70 16.46
N LYS A 91 1.34 -10.66 17.06
CA LYS A 91 1.24 -10.39 18.50
C LYS A 91 -0.12 -9.84 18.94
N TRP A 92 -1.01 -9.54 18.00
CA TRP A 92 -2.30 -8.94 18.31
C TRP A 92 -3.26 -10.00 18.84
N SER A 93 -4.13 -9.61 19.77
CA SER A 93 -5.14 -10.55 20.25
C SER A 93 -6.10 -10.94 19.12
N PRO A 94 -6.75 -12.11 19.20
CA PRO A 94 -7.79 -12.48 18.25
C PRO A 94 -8.90 -11.42 18.09
N LEU A 95 -9.21 -10.70 19.18
CA LEU A 95 -10.17 -9.60 19.17
C LEU A 95 -9.65 -8.39 18.38
N ASP A 96 -8.39 -8.00 18.56
CA ASP A 96 -7.78 -6.89 17.82
C ASP A 96 -7.71 -7.19 16.32
N LEU A 97 -7.36 -8.43 15.96
CA LEU A 97 -7.36 -8.91 14.58
C LEU A 97 -8.77 -8.88 13.98
N PHE A 98 -9.78 -9.28 14.74
CA PHE A 98 -11.18 -9.21 14.32
C PHE A 98 -11.65 -7.76 14.10
N ILE A 99 -11.33 -6.85 15.03
CA ILE A 99 -11.66 -5.42 14.91
C ILE A 99 -10.99 -4.80 13.69
N LEU A 100 -9.71 -5.11 13.42
CA LEU A 100 -9.04 -4.66 12.21
C LEU A 100 -9.69 -5.18 10.94
N LYS A 101 -10.02 -6.48 10.92
CA LYS A 101 -10.65 -7.11 9.77
C LYS A 101 -12.01 -6.45 9.50
N ALA A 102 -12.83 -6.28 10.53
CA ALA A 102 -14.10 -5.57 10.45
C ALA A 102 -13.92 -4.13 9.94
N LYS A 103 -12.97 -3.37 10.50
CA LYS A 103 -12.67 -1.99 10.05
C LYS A 103 -12.24 -1.94 8.58
N SER A 104 -11.45 -2.90 8.11
CA SER A 104 -11.06 -2.96 6.69
C SER A 104 -12.27 -3.24 5.78
N VAL A 105 -13.15 -4.16 6.19
CA VAL A 105 -14.39 -4.46 5.47
C VAL A 105 -15.32 -3.24 5.44
N PHE A 106 -15.45 -2.50 6.55
CA PHE A 106 -16.25 -1.26 6.59
C PHE A 106 -15.67 -0.16 5.70
N LYS A 107 -14.34 0.01 5.68
CA LYS A 107 -13.69 0.99 4.81
C LYS A 107 -13.86 0.64 3.32
N ASP A 108 -13.75 -0.64 2.99
CA ASP A 108 -14.01 -1.15 1.64
C ASP A 108 -15.50 -0.99 1.28
N PHE A 109 -16.40 -1.21 2.24
CA PHE A 109 -17.84 -0.98 2.09
C PHE A 109 -18.18 0.48 1.86
N ASP A 110 -17.58 1.43 2.57
CA ASP A 110 -17.79 2.87 2.35
C ASP A 110 -17.31 3.31 0.95
N ALA A 111 -16.17 2.78 0.51
CA ALA A 111 -15.67 3.01 -0.85
C ALA A 111 -16.61 2.40 -1.90
N MET A 112 -17.18 1.23 -1.62
CA MET A 112 -18.13 0.54 -2.50
C MET A 112 -19.51 1.22 -2.50
N SER A 113 -20.00 1.70 -1.34
CA SER A 113 -21.32 2.31 -1.19
C SER A 113 -21.46 3.59 -2.02
N ARG A 114 -20.38 4.38 -2.10
CA ARG A 114 -20.29 5.56 -2.98
C ARG A 114 -20.62 5.24 -4.44
N ASN A 115 -20.27 4.05 -4.91
CA ASN A 115 -20.50 3.62 -6.28
C ASN A 115 -21.71 2.68 -6.42
N LEU A 116 -22.33 2.26 -5.32
CA LEU A 116 -23.40 1.27 -5.30
C LEU A 116 -24.65 1.77 -6.04
N SER A 117 -24.99 3.05 -5.91
CA SER A 117 -26.10 3.66 -6.64
C SER A 117 -25.89 3.58 -8.15
N THR A 118 -24.68 3.90 -8.62
CA THR A 118 -24.30 3.81 -10.04
C THR A 118 -24.35 2.36 -10.54
N ILE A 119 -23.80 1.42 -9.77
CA ILE A 119 -23.83 -0.01 -10.10
C ILE A 119 -25.28 -0.51 -10.21
N MET A 120 -26.12 -0.22 -9.22
CA MET A 120 -27.54 -0.58 -9.19
C MET A 120 -28.33 0.02 -10.37
N SER A 121 -28.11 1.30 -10.66
CA SER A 121 -28.73 1.98 -11.80
C SER A 121 -28.33 1.34 -13.13
N THR A 122 -27.04 0.99 -13.28
CA THR A 122 -26.52 0.36 -14.48
C THR A 122 -27.10 -1.04 -14.68
N MET A 123 -27.22 -1.84 -13.61
CA MET A 123 -27.85 -3.16 -13.66
C MET A 123 -29.32 -3.07 -14.09
N VAL A 124 -30.09 -2.12 -13.55
CA VAL A 124 -31.50 -1.91 -13.95
C VAL A 124 -31.61 -1.49 -15.41
N ALA A 125 -30.75 -0.58 -15.87
CA ALA A 125 -30.72 -0.15 -17.27
C ALA A 125 -30.42 -1.32 -18.22
N ILE A 126 -29.45 -2.18 -17.88
CA ILE A 126 -29.12 -3.38 -18.66
C ILE A 126 -30.32 -4.34 -18.75
N ILE A 127 -30.99 -4.60 -17.63
CA ILE A 127 -32.19 -5.46 -17.58
C ILE A 127 -33.31 -4.89 -18.46
N LEU A 128 -33.55 -3.58 -18.39
CA LEU A 128 -34.55 -2.91 -19.22
C LEU A 128 -34.19 -2.99 -20.70
N CYS A 129 -32.93 -2.77 -21.07
CA CYS A 129 -32.46 -2.91 -22.44
C CYS A 129 -32.72 -4.34 -22.96
N PHE A 130 -32.35 -5.38 -22.20
CA PHE A 130 -32.63 -6.76 -22.59
C PHE A 130 -34.14 -7.03 -22.71
N PHE A 131 -34.96 -6.49 -21.81
CA PHE A 131 -36.41 -6.62 -21.88
C PHE A 131 -36.99 -5.98 -23.16
N PHE A 132 -36.55 -4.78 -23.50
CA PHE A 132 -36.99 -4.11 -24.73
C PHE A 132 -36.50 -4.84 -25.98
N LEU A 133 -35.24 -5.29 -26.01
CA LEU A 133 -34.70 -6.08 -27.12
C LEU A 133 -35.48 -7.39 -27.30
N TYR A 134 -35.78 -8.10 -26.21
CA TYR A 134 -36.61 -9.30 -26.24
C TYR A 134 -38.03 -9.03 -26.76
N LYS A 135 -38.66 -7.94 -26.30
CA LYS A 135 -40.00 -7.54 -26.74
C LYS A 135 -40.04 -7.15 -28.22
N VAL A 136 -39.04 -6.41 -28.71
CA VAL A 136 -38.91 -6.05 -30.12
C VAL A 136 -38.71 -7.30 -30.97
N HIS A 137 -37.83 -8.22 -30.56
CA HIS A 137 -37.60 -9.47 -31.27
C HIS A 137 -38.87 -10.32 -31.39
N LYS A 138 -39.66 -10.43 -30.31
CA LYS A 138 -40.94 -11.17 -30.31
C LYS A 138 -42.06 -10.51 -31.13
N ASN A 139 -42.01 -9.19 -31.36
CA ASN A 139 -42.99 -8.50 -32.19
C ASN A 139 -42.64 -8.51 -33.69
N TYR A 140 -41.39 -8.82 -34.05
CA TYR A 140 -40.91 -8.86 -35.43
C TYR A 140 -40.92 -10.27 -36.05
N ILE A 141 -41.03 -11.32 -35.23
CA ILE A 141 -41.17 -12.74 -35.62
C ILE A 141 -42.57 -13.21 -35.26
#